data_AF-A0A6G1JZJ6-F1
#
_entry.id   AF-A0A6G1JZJ6-F1
#
_cell.length_a   1.000
_cell.length_b   1.000
_cell.length_c   1.000
_cell.angle_alpha   90.00
_cell.angle_beta   90.00
_cell.angle_gamma   90.00
#
_symmetry.space_group_name_H-M   'P 1'
#
loop_
_entity.id
_entity.type
_entity.pdbx_description
1 polymer ?
#
loop_
_entity_poly.entity_id
_entity_poly.type
_entity_poly.pdbx_seq_one_letter_code
_entity_poly.pdbx_strand_id
1 'polypeptide(L)'
;MPRNKPRLELALYARPKHPGTYHWALFVSAKPNRQRASASVTKYHVKNTLQNVHGELAQPWRYERVVDLAIERERLQRLLVRVVIAKVPSVDLLEDLLATVPIYQRDDADRLKALSFSCSTWLRDALEALGTQGAITGIASWNEVKTKALAYVEKKAQEGSWSAGRAEDVGVPMLDLLDGKEIAV
;
A
#
# COMPACT_ATOMS: atom_id res chain seq x y z
N MET A 1 -16.49 -19.97 10.47
CA MET A 1 -15.32 -19.24 9.92
C MET A 1 -14.91 -18.11 10.88
N PRO A 2 -13.61 -17.79 11.03
CA PRO A 2 -13.17 -16.72 11.92
C PRO A 2 -13.70 -15.36 11.47
N ARG A 3 -14.39 -14.66 12.39
CA ARG A 3 -15.14 -13.41 12.11
C ARG A 3 -14.25 -12.17 11.96
N ASN A 4 -12.97 -12.26 12.33
CA ASN A 4 -12.02 -11.15 12.45
C ASN A 4 -10.65 -11.42 11.78
N LYS A 5 -10.64 -12.01 10.57
CA LYS A 5 -9.40 -12.12 9.78
C LYS A 5 -8.75 -10.74 9.58
N PRO A 6 -7.41 -10.63 9.50
CA PRO A 6 -6.75 -9.39 9.07
C PRO A 6 -7.22 -8.92 7.69
N ARG A 7 -6.97 -7.65 7.40
CA ARG A 7 -7.28 -7.01 6.12
C ARG A 7 -6.00 -6.67 5.39
N LEU A 8 -6.03 -6.93 4.09
CA LEU A 8 -5.07 -6.37 3.16
C LEU A 8 -5.63 -5.06 2.65
N GLU A 9 -4.81 -4.02 2.72
CA GLU A 9 -5.16 -2.68 2.30
C GLU A 9 -4.11 -2.14 1.34
N LEU A 10 -4.55 -1.28 0.44
CA LEU A 10 -3.70 -0.45 -0.39
C LEU A 10 -3.55 0.93 0.24
N ALA A 11 -2.32 1.39 0.38
CA ALA A 11 -1.99 2.71 0.92
C ALA A 11 -1.38 3.60 -0.17
N LEU A 12 -1.93 4.81 -0.34
CA LEU A 12 -1.49 5.77 -1.35
C LEU A 12 -0.88 6.99 -0.66
N TYR A 13 0.33 7.36 -1.07
CA TYR A 13 1.05 8.51 -0.54
C TYR A 13 1.27 9.56 -1.62
N ALA A 14 1.17 10.83 -1.24
CA ALA A 14 1.51 11.92 -2.15
C ALA A 14 3.01 11.92 -2.48
N ARG A 15 3.33 12.27 -3.73
CA ARG A 15 4.69 12.58 -4.17
C ARG A 15 4.78 14.07 -4.49
N PRO A 16 5.19 14.95 -3.54
CA PRO A 16 5.20 16.40 -3.78
C PRO A 16 6.05 16.84 -4.97
N LYS A 17 7.16 16.14 -5.22
CA LYS A 17 8.05 16.41 -6.36
C LYS A 17 7.49 15.89 -7.70
N HIS A 18 6.44 15.08 -7.67
CA HIS A 18 5.79 14.49 -8.84
C HIS A 18 4.26 14.52 -8.66
N PRO A 19 3.63 15.71 -8.72
CA PRO A 19 2.19 15.86 -8.52
C PRO A 19 1.38 14.97 -9.46
N GLY A 20 0.23 14.47 -8.99
CA GLY A 20 -0.61 13.54 -9.74
C GLY A 20 -0.09 12.10 -9.78
N THR A 21 1.08 11.83 -9.21
CA THR A 21 1.62 10.46 -9.02
C THR A 21 1.65 10.07 -7.55
N TYR A 22 1.58 8.77 -7.29
CA TYR A 22 1.48 8.22 -5.94
C TYR A 22 2.62 7.25 -5.66
N HIS A 23 3.05 7.20 -4.41
CA HIS A 23 3.75 6.03 -3.91
C HIS A 23 2.72 5.07 -3.33
N TRP A 24 2.93 3.79 -3.59
CA TRP A 24 1.97 2.74 -3.28
C TRP A 24 2.61 1.71 -2.36
N ALA A 25 1.83 1.23 -1.39
CA ALA A 25 2.23 0.19 -0.44
C ALA A 25 1.04 -0.74 -0.13
N LEU A 26 1.33 -1.94 0.36
CA LEU A 26 0.35 -2.81 1.02
C LEU A 26 0.46 -2.64 2.52
N PHE A 27 -0.69 -2.56 3.18
CA PHE A 27 -0.80 -2.70 4.63
C PHE A 27 -1.54 -3.98 4.98
N VAL A 28 -1.05 -4.67 6.01
CA VAL A 28 -1.82 -5.70 6.72
C VAL A 28 -2.17 -5.15 8.09
N SER A 29 -3.46 -5.13 8.40
CA SER A 29 -3.99 -4.63 9.66
C SER A 29 -5.04 -5.58 10.22
N ALA A 30 -5.32 -5.47 11.52
CA ALA A 30 -6.53 -6.08 12.08
C ALA A 30 -7.78 -5.50 11.40
N LYS A 31 -8.91 -6.24 11.42
CA LYS A 31 -10.18 -5.70 10.89
C LYS A 31 -10.45 -4.30 11.46
N PRO A 32 -10.54 -3.26 10.63
CA PRO A 32 -10.75 -1.90 11.11
C PRO A 32 -12.10 -1.81 11.85
N ASN A 33 -12.11 -1.13 12.99
CA ASN A 33 -13.33 -0.70 13.65
C ASN A 33 -13.08 0.66 14.35
N ARG A 34 -14.17 1.36 14.69
CA ARG A 34 -14.13 2.69 15.35
C ARG A 34 -13.37 2.74 16.69
N GLN A 35 -13.15 1.61 17.35
CA GLN A 35 -12.46 1.52 18.64
C GLN A 35 -10.98 1.09 18.50
N ARG A 36 -10.55 0.65 17.30
CA ARG A 36 -9.22 0.07 17.04
C ARG A 36 -8.53 0.75 15.86
N ALA A 37 -8.70 2.06 15.71
CA ALA A 37 -7.99 2.84 14.70
C ALA A 37 -6.45 2.78 14.87
N SER A 38 -5.96 2.47 16.08
CA SER A 38 -4.55 2.33 16.45
C SER A 38 -4.00 0.89 16.39
N ALA A 39 -4.68 -0.05 15.72
CA ALA A 39 -4.17 -1.42 15.58
C ALA A 39 -2.80 -1.43 14.87
N SER A 40 -1.89 -2.31 15.32
CA SER A 40 -0.60 -2.53 14.65
C SER A 40 -0.83 -2.83 13.17
N VAL A 41 -0.15 -2.06 12.32
CA VAL A 41 -0.17 -2.20 10.87
C VAL A 41 1.21 -2.63 10.43
N THR A 42 1.28 -3.63 9.55
CA THR A 42 2.53 -3.97 8.87
C THR A 42 2.49 -3.44 7.45
N LYS A 43 3.50 -2.67 7.06
CA LYS A 43 3.66 -2.09 5.73
C LYS A 43 4.64 -2.92 4.91
N TYR A 44 4.26 -3.15 3.66
CA TYR A 44 5.07 -3.78 2.64
C TYR A 44 5.12 -2.87 1.42
N HIS A 45 6.31 -2.54 0.96
CA HIS A 45 6.46 -1.74 -0.24
C HIS A 45 7.83 -1.92 -0.86
N VAL A 46 7.95 -1.46 -2.10
CA VAL A 46 9.25 -1.22 -2.72
C VAL A 46 9.52 0.27 -2.88
N LYS A 47 10.76 0.66 -2.69
CA LYS A 47 11.22 2.04 -2.87
C LYS A 47 12.62 2.08 -3.42
N ASN A 48 12.94 3.19 -4.07
CA ASN A 48 14.29 3.56 -4.46
C ASN A 48 14.60 4.93 -3.84
N THR A 49 15.59 4.98 -2.96
CA THR A 49 16.07 6.23 -2.35
C THR A 49 17.56 6.31 -2.58
N LEU A 50 18.09 7.53 -2.67
CA LEU A 50 19.53 7.74 -2.77
C LEU A 50 20.22 7.11 -1.57
N GLN A 51 21.21 6.26 -1.85
CA GLN A 51 22.03 5.57 -0.88
C GLN A 51 23.48 5.64 -1.33
N ASN A 52 24.39 5.70 -0.37
CA ASN A 52 25.80 5.46 -0.63
C ASN A 52 26.02 3.94 -0.56
N VAL A 53 26.35 3.34 -1.70
CA VAL A 53 26.65 1.92 -1.86
C VAL A 53 28.12 1.83 -2.23
N HIS A 54 28.96 1.37 -1.30
CA HIS A 54 30.41 1.22 -1.50
C HIS A 54 31.15 2.48 -2.01
N GLY A 55 30.72 3.67 -1.58
CA GLY A 55 31.31 4.95 -2.01
C GLY A 55 30.61 5.59 -3.20
N GLU A 56 29.69 4.87 -3.85
CA GLU A 56 28.94 5.37 -4.99
C GLU A 56 27.51 5.75 -4.61
N LEU A 57 27.02 6.87 -5.17
CA LEU A 57 25.63 7.28 -5.00
C LEU A 57 24.73 6.48 -5.95
N ALA A 58 23.95 5.56 -5.39
CA ALA A 58 23.02 4.72 -6.13
C ALA A 58 21.57 4.87 -5.62
N GLN A 59 20.61 4.43 -6.42
CA GLN A 59 19.18 4.41 -6.06
C GLN A 59 18.56 3.03 -6.35
N PRO A 60 19.06 1.96 -5.71
CA PRO A 60 18.53 0.63 -5.95
C PRO A 60 17.08 0.52 -5.46
N TRP A 61 16.29 -0.27 -6.15
CA TRP A 61 14.99 -0.70 -5.67
C TRP A 61 15.18 -1.72 -4.55
N ARG A 62 14.40 -1.60 -3.48
CA ARG A 62 14.39 -2.55 -2.38
C ARG A 62 13.01 -2.75 -1.82
N TYR A 63 12.75 -3.96 -1.35
CA TYR A 63 11.58 -4.31 -0.57
C TYR A 63 11.85 -3.99 0.89
N GLU A 64 10.87 -3.37 1.56
CA GLU A 64 10.89 -3.15 3.00
C GLU A 64 9.59 -3.70 3.61
N ARG A 65 9.75 -4.40 4.73
CA ARG A 65 8.69 -4.78 5.67
C ARG A 65 8.86 -3.94 6.94
N VAL A 66 7.84 -3.17 7.30
CA VAL A 66 7.84 -2.32 8.50
C VAL A 66 6.69 -2.75 9.40
N VAL A 67 7.03 -3.35 10.54
CA VAL A 67 6.07 -3.82 11.55
C VAL A 67 5.71 -2.70 12.53
N ASP A 68 4.58 -2.86 13.24
CA ASP A 68 4.09 -1.93 14.28
C ASP A 68 4.04 -0.47 13.83
N LEU A 69 3.61 -0.26 12.58
CA LEU A 69 3.53 1.03 11.95
C LEU A 69 2.44 1.89 12.60
N ALA A 70 2.84 3.02 13.16
CA ALA A 70 1.92 4.04 13.64
C ALA A 70 1.33 4.80 12.44
N ILE A 71 0.02 4.64 12.19
CA ILE A 71 -0.68 5.30 11.06
C ILE A 71 -0.55 6.83 11.12
N GLU A 72 -0.58 7.42 12.32
CA GLU A 72 -0.38 8.87 12.47
C GLU A 72 0.99 9.34 11.98
N ARG A 73 2.03 8.53 12.20
CA ARG A 73 3.36 8.81 11.66
C ARG A 73 3.36 8.74 10.13
N GLU A 74 2.66 7.78 9.54
CA GLU A 74 2.53 7.67 8.09
C GLU A 74 1.71 8.81 7.48
N ARG A 75 0.71 9.32 8.19
CA ARG A 75 -0.03 10.54 7.82
C ARG A 75 0.92 11.72 7.67
N LEU A 76 1.81 11.92 8.64
CA LEU A 76 2.88 12.92 8.56
C LEU A 76 3.85 12.66 7.40
N GLN A 77 4.02 11.40 7.00
CA GLN A 77 4.75 10.99 5.80
C GLN A 77 3.91 11.03 4.51
N ARG A 78 2.78 11.76 4.53
CA ARG A 78 1.92 12.05 3.38
C ARG A 78 1.09 10.86 2.89
N LEU A 79 0.72 9.97 3.80
CA LEU A 79 -0.33 8.98 3.54
C LEU A 79 -1.65 9.70 3.30
N LEU A 80 -2.23 9.51 2.11
CA LEU A 80 -3.46 10.15 1.66
C LEU A 80 -4.68 9.32 2.00
N VAL A 81 -4.72 8.07 1.56
CA VAL A 81 -5.86 7.17 1.79
C VAL A 81 -5.40 5.74 2.03
N ARG A 82 -6.28 4.97 2.65
CA ARG A 82 -6.19 3.51 2.77
C ARG A 82 -7.40 2.86 2.10
N VAL A 83 -7.22 1.71 1.47
CA VAL A 83 -8.30 1.02 0.75
C VAL A 83 -8.26 -0.47 1.09
N VAL A 84 -9.23 -0.99 1.80
CA VAL A 84 -9.35 -2.44 2.07
C VAL A 84 -9.72 -3.14 0.76
N ILE A 85 -8.94 -4.14 0.38
CA ILE A 85 -9.12 -4.89 -0.87
C ILE A 85 -9.37 -6.37 -0.65
N ALA A 86 -8.91 -6.93 0.46
CA ALA A 86 -9.06 -8.36 0.74
C ALA A 86 -8.98 -8.72 2.23
N LYS A 87 -9.43 -9.92 2.55
CA LYS A 87 -9.17 -10.59 3.82
C LYS A 87 -7.90 -11.43 3.69
N VAL A 88 -7.13 -11.56 4.77
CA VAL A 88 -5.90 -12.36 4.82
C VAL A 88 -6.16 -13.58 5.70
N PRO A 89 -6.33 -14.79 5.15
CA PRO A 89 -6.52 -16.01 5.93
C PRO A 89 -5.26 -16.46 6.69
N SER A 90 -4.08 -16.24 6.10
CA SER A 90 -2.77 -16.56 6.68
C SER A 90 -1.81 -15.41 6.40
N VAL A 91 -1.29 -14.78 7.47
CA VAL A 91 -0.31 -13.70 7.34
C VAL A 91 1.04 -14.25 6.92
N ASP A 92 1.45 -15.40 7.46
CA ASP A 92 2.72 -16.05 7.14
C ASP A 92 2.83 -16.35 5.64
N LEU A 93 1.78 -16.96 5.05
CA LEU A 93 1.76 -17.23 3.61
C LEU A 93 1.83 -15.94 2.78
N LEU A 94 1.15 -14.88 3.22
CA LEU A 94 1.23 -13.58 2.56
C LEU A 94 2.65 -13.03 2.62
N GLU A 95 3.31 -13.08 3.78
CA GLU A 95 4.66 -12.58 3.98
C GLU A 95 5.68 -13.34 3.13
N ASP A 96 5.60 -14.68 3.13
CA ASP A 96 6.45 -15.54 2.31
C ASP A 96 6.32 -15.19 0.82
N LEU A 97 5.08 -15.04 0.33
CA LEU A 97 4.85 -14.70 -1.07
C LEU A 97 5.37 -13.31 -1.41
N LEU A 98 5.11 -12.29 -0.58
CA LEU A 98 5.58 -10.93 -0.82
C LEU A 98 7.10 -10.83 -0.87
N ALA A 99 7.81 -11.61 -0.05
CA ALA A 99 9.27 -11.66 -0.05
C ALA A 99 9.85 -12.28 -1.34
N THR A 100 9.06 -13.09 -2.07
CA THR A 100 9.49 -13.73 -3.33
C THR A 100 9.16 -12.93 -4.58
N VAL A 101 8.37 -11.85 -4.48
CA VAL A 101 8.01 -11.03 -5.64
C VAL A 101 9.27 -10.35 -6.20
N PRO A 102 9.62 -10.58 -7.48
CA PRO A 102 10.85 -10.04 -8.07
C PRO A 102 10.96 -8.52 -7.99
N ILE A 103 12.18 -8.04 -7.75
CA ILE A 103 12.54 -6.63 -7.80
C ILE A 103 13.57 -6.47 -8.90
N TYR A 104 13.27 -5.61 -9.86
CA TYR A 104 14.14 -5.38 -11.00
C TYR A 104 14.92 -4.08 -10.80
N GLN A 105 16.25 -4.18 -10.84
CA GLN A 105 17.21 -3.09 -10.86
C GLN A 105 17.39 -2.55 -12.27
N ARG A 106 18.06 -1.41 -12.40
CA ARG A 106 18.27 -0.75 -13.69
C ARG A 106 19.14 -1.58 -14.66
N ASP A 107 20.06 -2.36 -14.10
CA ASP A 107 21.05 -3.18 -14.79
C ASP A 107 20.64 -4.66 -14.91
N ASP A 108 19.40 -5.00 -14.55
CA ASP A 108 18.88 -6.36 -14.69
C ASP A 108 18.90 -6.88 -16.13
N ALA A 109 19.07 -8.20 -16.27
CA ALA A 109 19.13 -8.87 -17.56
C ALA A 109 17.82 -8.71 -18.36
N ASP A 110 16.67 -8.76 -17.67
CA ASP A 110 15.38 -8.43 -18.25
C ASP A 110 15.19 -6.90 -18.30
N ARG A 111 15.72 -6.30 -19.37
CA ARG A 111 15.68 -4.85 -19.58
C ARG A 111 14.26 -4.28 -19.64
N LEU A 112 13.28 -5.04 -20.12
CA LEU A 112 11.90 -4.57 -20.22
C LEU A 112 11.26 -4.47 -18.84
N LYS A 113 11.47 -5.47 -17.98
CA LYS A 113 11.04 -5.42 -16.58
C LYS A 113 11.77 -4.34 -15.80
N ALA A 114 13.10 -4.23 -15.96
CA ALA A 114 13.93 -3.21 -15.34
C ALA A 114 13.45 -1.78 -15.65
N LEU A 115 13.25 -1.46 -16.94
CA LEU A 115 12.85 -0.11 -17.37
C LEU A 115 11.43 0.28 -16.94
N SER A 116 10.55 -0.70 -16.78
CA SER A 116 9.16 -0.46 -16.37
C SER A 116 8.93 -0.59 -14.86
N PHE A 117 9.96 -0.97 -14.09
CA PHE A 117 9.80 -1.28 -12.67
C PHE A 117 9.47 -0.04 -11.83
N SER A 118 8.48 -0.21 -10.95
CA SER A 118 8.04 0.79 -10.00
C SER A 118 7.28 0.14 -8.85
N CYS A 119 6.93 0.92 -7.82
CA CYS A 119 6.09 0.42 -6.73
C CYS A 119 4.71 -0.05 -7.19
N SER A 120 4.15 0.48 -8.29
CA SER A 120 2.86 0.04 -8.80
C SER A 120 2.96 -1.26 -9.60
N THR A 121 4.05 -1.48 -10.34
CA THR A 121 4.26 -2.76 -11.04
C THR A 121 4.60 -3.89 -10.08
N TRP A 122 5.37 -3.61 -9.02
CA TRP A 122 5.59 -4.58 -7.95
C TRP A 122 4.26 -4.98 -7.27
N LEU A 123 3.38 -4.01 -7.00
CA LEU A 123 2.07 -4.31 -6.43
C LEU A 123 1.18 -5.15 -7.33
N ARG A 124 1.19 -4.89 -8.64
CA ARG A 124 0.48 -5.71 -9.61
C ARG A 124 0.91 -7.17 -9.48
N ASP A 125 2.21 -7.41 -9.54
CA ASP A 125 2.79 -8.76 -9.50
C ASP A 125 2.57 -9.41 -8.12
N ALA A 126 2.63 -8.63 -7.05
CA ALA A 126 2.32 -9.08 -5.69
C ALA A 126 0.86 -9.51 -5.51
N LEU A 127 -0.10 -8.71 -5.97
CA LEU A 127 -1.53 -9.05 -5.86
C LEU A 127 -1.88 -10.30 -6.69
N GLU A 128 -1.26 -10.44 -7.86
CA GLU A 128 -1.41 -11.63 -8.71
C GLU A 128 -0.90 -12.89 -7.98
N ALA A 129 0.29 -12.83 -7.39
CA ALA A 129 0.86 -13.93 -6.62
C ALA A 129 -0.01 -14.29 -5.40
N LEU A 130 -0.43 -13.30 -4.62
CA LEU A 130 -1.28 -13.50 -3.45
C LEU A 130 -2.65 -14.08 -3.81
N GLY A 131 -3.26 -13.62 -4.90
CA GLY A 131 -4.54 -14.12 -5.38
C GLY A 131 -4.45 -15.55 -5.88
N THR A 132 -3.46 -15.85 -6.71
CA THR A 132 -3.26 -17.18 -7.33
C THR A 132 -2.99 -18.26 -6.29
N GLN A 133 -2.23 -17.93 -5.24
CA GLN A 133 -1.85 -18.86 -4.18
C GLN A 133 -2.86 -18.91 -3.02
N GLY A 134 -3.99 -18.20 -3.13
CA GLY A 134 -5.05 -18.21 -2.11
C GLY A 134 -4.67 -17.55 -0.78
N ALA A 135 -3.61 -16.72 -0.76
CA ALA A 135 -3.16 -15.98 0.42
C ALA A 135 -4.12 -14.85 0.82
N ILE A 136 -5.02 -14.47 -0.10
CA ILE A 136 -6.05 -13.46 0.12
C ILE A 136 -7.43 -13.95 -0.33
N THR A 137 -8.48 -13.38 0.26
CA THR A 137 -9.87 -13.56 -0.19
C THR A 137 -10.51 -12.19 -0.39
N GLY A 138 -10.71 -11.80 -1.64
CA GLY A 138 -11.21 -10.47 -2.02
C GLY A 138 -10.82 -10.10 -3.44
N ILE A 139 -10.54 -8.82 -3.68
CA ILE A 139 -10.19 -8.30 -5.00
C ILE A 139 -8.67 -8.45 -5.20
N ALA A 140 -8.27 -9.34 -6.10
CA ALA A 140 -6.87 -9.52 -6.51
C ALA A 140 -6.53 -8.76 -7.81
N SER A 141 -7.53 -8.27 -8.54
CA SER A 141 -7.32 -7.56 -9.80
C SER A 141 -6.68 -6.19 -9.56
N TRP A 142 -5.42 -6.04 -9.95
CA TRP A 142 -4.69 -4.77 -9.83
C TRP A 142 -5.40 -3.62 -10.55
N ASN A 143 -5.89 -3.84 -11.77
CA ASN A 143 -6.54 -2.78 -12.55
C ASN A 143 -7.84 -2.28 -11.89
N GLU A 144 -8.60 -3.20 -11.32
CA GLU A 144 -9.82 -2.85 -10.58
C GLU A 144 -9.49 -2.06 -9.32
N VAL A 145 -8.57 -2.59 -8.51
CA VAL A 145 -8.10 -1.97 -7.25
C VAL A 145 -7.52 -0.58 -7.52
N LYS A 146 -6.62 -0.45 -8.50
CA LYS A 146 -5.98 0.82 -8.87
C LYS A 146 -7.02 1.86 -9.28
N THR A 147 -7.95 1.49 -10.16
CA THR A 147 -9.00 2.41 -10.64
C THR A 147 -9.86 2.92 -9.49
N LYS A 148 -10.34 2.03 -8.62
CA LYS A 148 -11.17 2.39 -7.46
C LYS A 148 -10.41 3.23 -6.44
N ALA A 149 -9.14 2.92 -6.18
CA ALA A 149 -8.31 3.68 -5.26
C ALA A 149 -8.00 5.10 -5.77
N LEU A 150 -7.70 5.25 -7.06
CA LEU A 150 -7.48 6.57 -7.67
C LEU A 150 -8.75 7.43 -7.63
N ALA A 151 -9.89 6.85 -7.99
CA ALA A 151 -11.18 7.55 -7.91
C ALA A 151 -11.49 8.01 -6.47
N TYR A 152 -11.15 7.21 -5.47
CA TYR A 152 -11.34 7.57 -4.08
C TYR A 152 -10.39 8.71 -3.63
N VAL A 153 -9.11 8.68 -4.01
CA VAL A 153 -8.19 9.80 -3.72
C VAL A 153 -8.67 11.10 -4.34
N GLU A 154 -9.13 11.05 -5.59
CA GLU A 154 -9.61 12.23 -6.30
C GLU A 154 -10.89 12.79 -5.67
N LYS A 155 -11.84 11.91 -5.31
CA LYS A 155 -13.01 12.30 -4.51
C LYS A 155 -12.59 13.01 -3.22
N LYS A 156 -11.62 12.47 -2.48
CA LYS A 156 -11.11 13.10 -1.24
C LYS A 156 -10.39 14.40 -1.48
N ALA A 157 -9.72 14.57 -2.62
CA ALA A 157 -9.14 15.83 -3.03
C ALA A 157 -10.21 16.91 -3.21
N GLN A 158 -11.29 16.58 -3.91
CA GLN A 158 -12.41 17.49 -4.18
C GLN A 158 -13.17 17.87 -2.89
N GLU A 159 -13.26 16.95 -1.93
CA GLU A 159 -13.81 17.20 -0.59
C GLU A 159 -12.88 18.05 0.31
N GLY A 160 -11.72 18.50 -0.18
CA GLY A 160 -10.80 19.36 0.55
C GLY A 160 -9.87 18.63 1.53
N SER A 161 -9.75 17.30 1.43
CA SER A 161 -8.98 16.47 2.38
C SER A 161 -7.48 16.78 2.39
N TRP A 162 -6.95 17.48 1.38
CA TRP A 162 -5.52 17.81 1.27
C TRP A 162 -5.20 19.27 1.61
N SER A 163 -6.17 20.04 2.11
CA SER A 163 -6.00 21.45 2.44
C SER A 163 -5.13 21.65 3.70
N ALA A 164 -4.35 22.74 3.71
CA ALA A 164 -3.65 23.20 4.90
C ALA A 164 -4.70 23.62 5.95
N GLY A 165 -4.82 22.87 7.05
CA GLY A 165 -5.84 23.10 8.07
C GLY A 165 -6.73 21.89 8.37
N ARG A 166 -6.47 20.72 7.76
CA ARG A 166 -7.09 19.46 8.21
C ARG A 166 -6.75 19.28 9.70
N ALA A 167 -7.78 19.26 10.54
CA ALA A 167 -7.60 19.15 11.97
C ALA A 167 -6.84 17.85 12.30
N GLU A 168 -5.93 17.92 13.27
CA GLU A 168 -5.02 16.83 13.59
C GLU A 168 -5.74 15.56 14.08
N ASP A 169 -7.02 15.68 14.44
CA ASP A 169 -7.94 14.65 14.87
C ASP A 169 -8.62 13.89 13.70
N VAL A 170 -8.51 14.37 12.46
CA VAL A 170 -9.12 13.68 11.31
C VAL A 170 -8.18 12.57 10.81
N GLY A 171 -8.56 11.32 11.09
CA GLY A 171 -7.85 10.12 10.65
C GLY A 171 -7.65 10.04 9.12
N VAL A 172 -6.78 9.12 8.70
CA VAL A 172 -6.54 8.84 7.27
C VAL A 172 -7.82 8.25 6.65
N PRO A 173 -8.40 8.87 5.59
CA PRO A 173 -9.59 8.35 4.91
C PRO A 173 -9.40 6.90 4.48
N MET A 174 -10.42 6.09 4.75
CA MET A 174 -10.35 4.65 4.52
C MET A 174 -11.59 4.13 3.80
N LEU A 175 -11.41 3.50 2.65
CA LEU A 175 -12.49 2.87 1.89
C LEU A 175 -12.43 1.34 2.01
N ASP A 176 -13.53 0.69 2.38
CA ASP A 176 -13.66 -0.76 2.29
C ASP A 176 -14.30 -1.17 0.97
N LEU A 177 -13.52 -1.77 0.05
CA LEU A 177 -14.04 -2.25 -1.22
C LEU A 177 -14.76 -3.59 -1.11
N LEU A 178 -14.61 -4.33 -0.01
CA LEU A 178 -15.35 -5.57 0.22
C LEU A 178 -16.82 -5.25 0.57
N ASP A 179 -17.02 -4.19 1.34
CA ASP A 179 -18.36 -3.75 1.78
C ASP A 179 -18.88 -2.53 0.98
N GLY A 180 -18.04 -1.94 0.12
CA GLY A 180 -18.36 -0.78 -0.72
C GLY A 180 -18.59 0.52 0.06
N LYS A 181 -17.99 0.64 1.25
CA LYS A 181 -18.29 1.72 2.21
C LYS A 181 -17.03 2.36 2.76
N GLU A 182 -17.11 3.66 2.98
CA GLU A 182 -16.09 4.38 3.72
C GLU A 182 -16.17 4.00 5.21
N ILE A 183 -15.01 3.71 5.81
CA ILE A 183 -14.87 3.42 7.22
C ILE A 183 -14.62 4.77 7.91
N ALA A 184 -15.51 5.14 8.83
CA ALA A 184 -15.27 6.26 9.73
C ALA A 184 -14.07 5.89 10.64
N VAL A 185 -12.94 6.56 10.43
CA VAL A 185 -11.69 6.42 11.20
C VAL A 185 -11.58 7.60 12.15
#